data_AF-A0A2U4FSD0-F1
#
_entry.id   AF-A0A2U4FSD0-F1
#
_cell.length_a   1.000
_cell.length_b   1.000
_cell.length_c   1.000
_cell.angle_alpha   90.00
_cell.angle_beta   90.00
_cell.angle_gamma   90.00
#
_symmetry.space_group_name_H-M   'P 1'
#
loop_
_entity.id
_entity.type
_entity.pdbx_description
1 polymer ?
#
loop_
_entity_poly.entity_id
_entity_poly.type
_entity_poly.pdbx_seq_one_letter_code
_entity_poly.pdbx_strand_id
1 'polypeptide(L)'
;MKYTKKFILISAISMVLLSCSNMPTGTNETLKLKDRAGRYIVNGNFDKDIELNFIIFETGNINFIASKADKANNLGTYVLGNPESTNKTFSFDIKETINGVAPNTYFIDFLYAKLKYSGNEIPFEKISDSTNIKFKERIGVYYNQNKNNKITVSENKIEWSYFTDAYMDITNQYSEETEFIKIVDFINDQNENHIFMAAFTFTDNSIKFQFTITDPAYSQYNIEEEYRISWE
;
A
#
# COMPACT_ATOMS: atom_id res chain seq x y z
N MET A 1 -27.07 -35.23 57.63
CA MET A 1 -26.81 -34.48 56.37
C MET A 1 -25.38 -34.71 55.82
N LYS A 2 -24.88 -35.95 55.73
CA LYS A 2 -23.53 -36.23 55.18
C LYS A 2 -23.48 -36.30 53.64
N TYR A 3 -24.61 -36.62 53.00
CA TYR A 3 -24.69 -36.82 51.55
C TYR A 3 -25.03 -35.55 50.77
N THR A 4 -25.71 -34.58 51.39
CA THR A 4 -26.14 -33.33 50.75
C THR A 4 -24.96 -32.44 50.36
N LYS A 5 -23.89 -32.40 51.17
CA LYS A 5 -22.69 -31.59 50.88
C LYS A 5 -21.87 -32.13 49.71
N LYS A 6 -21.82 -33.45 49.52
CA LYS A 6 -21.11 -34.08 48.39
C LYS A 6 -21.84 -33.89 47.07
N PHE A 7 -23.18 -33.88 47.11
CA PHE A 7 -24.01 -33.70 45.92
C PHE A 7 -23.92 -32.28 45.33
N ILE A 8 -23.86 -31.26 46.19
CA ILE A 8 -23.68 -29.86 45.77
C ILE A 8 -22.30 -29.66 45.14
N LEU A 9 -21.25 -30.26 45.72
CA LEU A 9 -19.89 -30.16 45.19
C LEU A 9 -19.75 -30.81 43.80
N ILE A 10 -20.36 -31.97 43.61
CA ILE A 10 -20.36 -32.67 42.32
C ILE A 10 -21.16 -31.86 41.27
N SER A 11 -22.31 -31.30 41.66
CA SER A 11 -23.11 -30.45 40.77
C SER A 11 -22.37 -29.17 40.35
N ALA A 12 -21.64 -28.54 41.28
CA ALA A 12 -20.83 -27.36 40.98
C ALA A 12 -19.67 -27.69 40.02
N ILE A 13 -18.99 -28.82 40.21
CA ILE A 13 -17.92 -29.28 39.32
C ILE A 13 -18.47 -29.61 37.93
N SER A 14 -19.63 -30.27 37.84
CA SER A 14 -20.28 -30.55 36.55
C SER A 14 -20.75 -29.27 35.84
N MET A 15 -21.25 -28.26 36.56
CA MET A 15 -21.61 -26.96 35.95
C MET A 15 -20.39 -26.20 35.44
N VAL A 16 -19.26 -26.24 36.15
CA VAL A 16 -18.00 -25.62 35.68
C VAL A 16 -17.49 -26.34 34.43
N LEU A 17 -17.53 -27.68 34.39
CA LEU A 17 -17.11 -28.46 33.23
C LEU A 17 -18.03 -28.26 32.00
N LEU A 18 -19.33 -28.08 32.21
CA LEU A 18 -20.30 -27.76 31.13
C LEU A 18 -20.23 -26.30 30.68
N SER A 19 -19.74 -25.38 31.52
CA SER A 19 -19.52 -23.97 31.14
C SER A 19 -18.26 -23.75 30.30
N CYS A 20 -17.39 -24.75 30.18
CA CYS A 20 -16.22 -24.73 29.30
C CYS A 20 -16.46 -25.37 27.92
N SER A 21 -17.65 -25.92 27.64
CA SER A 21 -18.01 -26.37 26.30
C SER A 21 -18.80 -25.29 25.57
N ASN A 22 -18.18 -24.74 24.52
CA ASN A 22 -18.75 -23.83 23.52
C ASN A 22 -18.59 -22.32 23.76
N MET A 23 -17.39 -21.89 24.16
CA MET A 23 -16.92 -20.61 23.62
C MET A 23 -16.38 -20.92 22.21
N PRO A 24 -16.98 -20.39 21.13
CA PRO A 24 -16.41 -20.52 19.81
C PRO A 24 -15.15 -19.64 19.77
N THR A 25 -14.03 -20.18 20.24
CA THR A 25 -12.70 -19.62 20.03
C THR A 25 -12.33 -19.87 18.58
N GLY A 26 -12.78 -18.97 17.72
CA GLY A 26 -12.52 -19.02 16.29
C GLY A 26 -13.72 -18.50 15.54
N THR A 27 -13.70 -17.20 15.24
CA THR A 27 -14.30 -16.72 14.00
C THR A 27 -13.70 -17.56 12.87
N ASN A 28 -14.43 -18.60 12.50
CA ASN A 28 -14.06 -19.61 11.53
C ASN A 28 -14.38 -19.09 10.12
N GLU A 29 -14.16 -17.79 9.90
CA GLU A 29 -14.25 -17.26 8.56
C GLU A 29 -12.88 -17.46 7.93
N THR A 30 -12.82 -18.42 7.00
CA THR A 30 -11.80 -18.48 5.94
C THR A 30 -11.94 -17.26 5.01
N LEU A 31 -11.92 -16.06 5.58
CA LEU A 31 -11.86 -14.81 4.84
C LEU A 31 -10.61 -14.87 3.98
N LYS A 32 -10.82 -14.80 2.67
CA LYS A 32 -9.74 -14.75 1.70
C LYS A 32 -9.06 -13.40 1.82
N LEU A 33 -7.84 -13.30 1.33
CA LEU A 33 -7.08 -12.06 1.34
C LEU A 33 -7.83 -10.93 0.65
N LYS A 34 -8.47 -11.20 -0.50
CA LYS A 34 -9.29 -10.20 -1.20
C LYS A 34 -10.46 -9.67 -0.37
N ASP A 35 -11.04 -10.50 0.51
CA ASP A 35 -12.16 -10.10 1.38
C ASP A 35 -11.69 -9.18 2.52
N ARG A 36 -10.37 -9.04 2.69
CA ARG A 36 -9.72 -8.11 3.63
C ARG A 36 -9.25 -6.83 2.94
N ALA A 37 -9.60 -6.61 1.67
CA ALA A 37 -9.28 -5.38 0.99
C ALA A 37 -9.88 -4.16 1.72
N GLY A 38 -9.12 -3.08 1.79
CA GLY A 38 -9.51 -1.83 2.44
C GLY A 38 -8.36 -1.15 3.14
N ARG A 39 -8.69 -0.10 3.89
CA ARG A 39 -7.74 0.78 4.57
C ARG A 39 -7.68 0.51 6.05
N TYR A 40 -6.47 0.51 6.59
CA TYR A 40 -6.17 0.19 7.97
C TYR A 40 -5.31 1.29 8.61
N ILE A 41 -5.63 1.60 9.87
CA ILE A 41 -4.83 2.48 10.73
C ILE A 41 -4.04 1.65 11.72
N VAL A 42 -2.75 1.96 11.90
CA VAL A 42 -1.92 1.37 12.95
C VAL A 42 -2.00 2.26 14.18
N ASN A 43 -2.52 1.73 15.27
CA ASN A 43 -2.80 2.45 16.50
C ASN A 43 -1.55 2.53 17.39
N GLY A 44 -0.46 3.09 16.86
CA GLY A 44 0.76 3.35 17.63
C GLY A 44 1.74 4.29 16.95
N ASN A 45 2.53 4.97 17.77
CA ASN A 45 3.53 5.94 17.34
C ASN A 45 4.90 5.26 17.18
N PHE A 46 5.43 5.25 15.96
CA PHE A 46 6.79 4.77 15.66
C PHE A 46 7.85 5.78 16.13
N ASP A 47 7.47 7.05 16.16
CA ASP A 47 8.10 8.20 16.83
C ASP A 47 7.00 9.23 17.15
N LYS A 48 7.26 10.26 17.95
CA LYS A 48 6.23 11.20 18.47
C LYS A 48 5.32 11.84 17.40
N ASP A 49 5.77 11.89 16.14
CA ASP A 49 5.07 12.59 15.06
C ASP A 49 4.88 11.71 13.79
N ILE A 50 5.05 10.39 13.87
CA ILE A 50 4.95 9.49 12.71
C ILE A 50 3.78 8.53 12.86
N GLU A 51 2.83 8.63 11.94
CA GLU A 51 1.73 7.68 11.77
C GLU A 51 2.04 6.71 10.63
N LEU A 52 1.68 5.44 10.81
CA LEU A 52 1.75 4.42 9.76
C LEU A 52 0.34 3.89 9.48
N ASN A 53 -0.05 3.93 8.22
CA ASN A 53 -1.28 3.31 7.73
C ASN A 53 -0.93 2.28 6.65
N PHE A 54 -1.86 1.39 6.35
CA PHE A 54 -1.71 0.53 5.19
C PHE A 54 -3.03 0.27 4.48
N ILE A 55 -2.94 -0.05 3.19
CA ILE A 55 -4.07 -0.33 2.31
C ILE A 55 -3.84 -1.69 1.67
N ILE A 56 -4.82 -2.59 1.79
CA ILE A 56 -4.81 -3.90 1.15
C ILE A 56 -5.70 -3.83 -0.08
N PHE A 57 -5.18 -4.29 -1.21
CA PHE A 57 -5.92 -4.38 -2.45
C PHE A 57 -6.53 -5.76 -2.63
N GLU A 58 -7.65 -5.84 -3.35
CA GLU A 58 -8.27 -7.11 -3.75
C GLU A 58 -7.31 -7.99 -4.56
N THR A 59 -6.32 -7.38 -5.19
CA THR A 59 -5.24 -8.04 -5.94
C THR A 59 -4.21 -8.77 -5.07
N GLY A 60 -4.32 -8.69 -3.74
CA GLY A 60 -3.37 -9.29 -2.81
C GLY A 60 -2.09 -8.46 -2.63
N ASN A 61 -2.11 -7.20 -3.05
CA ASN A 61 -1.05 -6.23 -2.79
C ASN A 61 -1.35 -5.44 -1.50
N ILE A 62 -0.31 -4.85 -0.93
CA ILE A 62 -0.42 -3.95 0.22
C ILE A 62 0.46 -2.71 0.00
N ASN A 63 -0.06 -1.53 0.35
CA ASN A 63 0.70 -0.29 0.39
C ASN A 63 0.80 0.25 1.80
N PHE A 64 2.00 0.70 2.19
CA PHE A 64 2.22 1.39 3.44
C PHE A 64 2.28 2.90 3.20
N ILE A 65 1.57 3.67 4.01
CA ILE A 65 1.58 5.12 3.95
C ILE A 65 2.10 5.62 5.29
N ALA A 66 3.23 6.33 5.27
CA ALA A 66 3.75 7.01 6.45
C ALA A 66 3.47 8.51 6.37
N SER A 67 2.90 9.03 7.44
CA SER A 67 2.58 10.45 7.57
C SER A 67 3.39 11.07 8.69
N LYS A 68 3.97 12.24 8.41
CA LYS A 68 4.59 13.11 9.40
C LYS A 68 4.03 14.51 9.25
N ALA A 69 3.33 15.00 10.28
CA ALA A 69 2.49 16.20 10.20
C ALA A 69 1.51 16.09 9.01
N ASP A 70 1.41 17.13 8.17
CA ASP A 70 0.47 17.15 7.03
C ASP A 70 0.98 16.41 5.77
N LYS A 71 2.14 15.76 5.84
CA LYS A 71 2.79 15.12 4.70
C LYS A 71 2.74 13.60 4.78
N ALA A 72 2.14 12.97 3.77
CA ALA A 72 2.11 11.51 3.60
C ALA A 72 3.02 11.08 2.44
N ASN A 73 3.61 9.90 2.53
CA ASN A 73 4.43 9.30 1.47
C ASN A 73 4.17 7.79 1.43
N ASN A 74 4.04 7.25 0.23
CA ASN A 74 3.92 5.82 0.05
C ASN A 74 5.28 5.16 0.25
N LEU A 75 5.36 4.32 1.28
CA LEU A 75 6.56 3.60 1.65
C LEU A 75 6.83 2.38 0.78
N GLY A 76 5.90 1.97 -0.08
CA GLY A 76 6.06 0.77 -0.89
C GLY A 76 4.78 0.06 -1.23
N THR A 77 4.78 -0.59 -2.40
CA THR A 77 3.81 -1.62 -2.79
C THR A 77 4.45 -3.00 -2.65
N TYR A 78 3.86 -3.86 -1.84
CA TYR A 78 4.35 -5.22 -1.60
C TYR A 78 3.31 -6.26 -2.00
N VAL A 79 3.78 -7.41 -2.51
CA VAL A 79 2.90 -8.55 -2.78
C VAL A 79 2.69 -9.29 -1.46
N LEU A 80 1.47 -9.28 -0.95
CA LEU A 80 1.11 -10.01 0.26
C LEU A 80 0.86 -11.50 -0.03
N GLY A 81 0.33 -11.81 -1.22
CA GLY A 81 0.16 -13.19 -1.69
C GLY A 81 -1.00 -13.33 -2.68
N ASN A 82 -1.40 -14.58 -2.93
CA ASN A 82 -2.55 -14.87 -3.79
C ASN A 82 -3.85 -14.30 -3.16
N PRO A 83 -4.69 -13.56 -3.91
CA PRO A 83 -6.00 -13.06 -3.45
C PRO A 83 -6.91 -14.10 -2.78
N GLU A 84 -6.80 -15.35 -3.20
CA GLU A 84 -7.58 -16.47 -2.68
C GLU A 84 -6.97 -17.12 -1.41
N SER A 85 -5.80 -16.64 -0.97
CA SER A 85 -5.12 -17.14 0.24
C SER A 85 -5.93 -16.84 1.49
N THR A 86 -5.97 -17.81 2.41
CA THR A 86 -6.60 -17.69 3.73
C THR A 86 -5.58 -17.50 4.85
N ASN A 87 -4.29 -17.38 4.52
CA ASN A 87 -3.22 -17.11 5.49
C ASN A 87 -3.57 -15.91 6.37
N LYS A 88 -3.24 -15.98 7.65
CA LYS A 88 -3.59 -14.94 8.64
C LYS A 88 -2.42 -14.02 8.96
N THR A 89 -1.20 -14.43 8.62
CA THR A 89 0.02 -13.69 8.92
C THR A 89 0.85 -13.54 7.67
N PHE A 90 1.41 -12.35 7.48
CA PHE A 90 2.24 -11.99 6.33
C PHE A 90 3.42 -11.14 6.77
N SER A 91 4.56 -11.29 6.11
CA SER A 91 5.80 -10.56 6.41
C SER A 91 6.30 -9.80 5.20
N PHE A 92 6.89 -8.63 5.42
CA PHE A 92 7.52 -7.82 4.39
C PHE A 92 8.65 -6.99 4.99
N ASP A 93 9.64 -6.68 4.16
CA ASP A 93 10.82 -5.92 4.55
C ASP A 93 10.75 -4.51 3.97
N ILE A 94 10.81 -3.51 4.83
CA ILE A 94 11.09 -2.13 4.45
C ILE A 94 12.59 -1.93 4.68
N LYS A 95 13.36 -1.69 3.61
CA LYS A 95 14.84 -1.68 3.69
C LYS A 95 15.46 -0.30 3.81
N GLU A 96 14.68 0.77 3.60
CA GLU A 96 15.17 2.15 3.65
C GLU A 96 14.39 3.00 4.68
N THR A 97 15.03 4.07 5.17
CA THR A 97 14.37 5.04 6.06
C THR A 97 13.59 6.04 5.23
N ILE A 98 12.27 6.12 5.40
CA ILE A 98 11.42 7.06 4.66
C ILE A 98 10.47 7.74 5.62
N ASN A 99 10.42 9.08 5.57
CA ASN A 99 9.65 9.90 6.51
C ASN A 99 9.94 9.58 7.99
N GLY A 100 11.14 9.08 8.31
CA GLY A 100 11.54 8.69 9.67
C GLY A 100 11.10 7.29 10.11
N VAL A 101 10.42 6.53 9.26
CA VAL A 101 10.15 5.10 9.49
C VAL A 101 11.43 4.32 9.18
N ALA A 102 12.01 3.69 10.20
CA ALA A 102 13.25 2.95 10.06
C ALA A 102 13.07 1.61 9.31
N PRO A 103 14.13 1.12 8.64
CA PRO A 103 14.13 -0.20 8.02
C PRO A 103 13.78 -1.29 9.03
N ASN A 104 12.87 -2.20 8.66
CA ASN A 104 12.48 -3.33 9.50
C ASN A 104 11.77 -4.42 8.71
N THR A 105 11.70 -5.60 9.33
CA THR A 105 10.73 -6.62 8.96
C THR A 105 9.46 -6.40 9.75
N TYR A 106 8.35 -6.30 9.04
CA TYR A 106 7.04 -6.09 9.62
C TYR A 106 6.21 -7.36 9.39
N PHE A 107 5.40 -7.70 10.39
CA PHE A 107 4.46 -8.81 10.33
C PHE A 107 3.05 -8.28 10.54
N ILE A 108 2.16 -8.48 9.58
CA ILE A 108 0.73 -8.22 9.76
C ILE A 108 0.06 -9.53 10.18
N ASP A 109 -0.54 -9.52 11.36
CA ASP A 109 -1.31 -10.62 11.91
C ASP A 109 -2.81 -10.23 11.93
N PHE A 110 -3.56 -10.73 10.96
CA PHE A 110 -5.02 -10.53 10.86
C PHE A 110 -5.81 -11.34 11.87
N LEU A 111 -5.22 -12.38 12.48
CA LEU A 111 -5.93 -13.17 13.51
C LEU A 111 -6.13 -12.33 14.77
N TYR A 112 -5.12 -11.54 15.14
CA TYR A 112 -5.14 -10.70 16.34
C TYR A 112 -5.20 -9.21 16.07
N ALA A 113 -5.29 -8.82 14.79
CA ALA A 113 -5.23 -7.43 14.34
C ALA A 113 -3.99 -6.68 14.88
N LYS A 114 -2.81 -7.29 14.74
CA LYS A 114 -1.54 -6.74 15.24
C LYS A 114 -0.49 -6.62 14.14
N LEU A 115 0.18 -5.49 14.10
CA LEU A 115 1.43 -5.28 13.38
C LEU A 115 2.59 -5.54 14.33
N LYS A 116 3.52 -6.42 13.96
CA LYS A 116 4.74 -6.68 14.73
C LYS A 116 5.97 -6.16 14.00
N TYR A 117 6.83 -5.42 14.69
CA TYR A 117 8.13 -4.97 14.19
C TYR A 117 9.05 -4.69 15.39
N SER A 118 10.36 -4.90 15.27
CA SER A 118 11.32 -4.66 16.37
C SER A 118 10.92 -5.23 17.74
N GLY A 119 10.22 -6.37 17.78
CA GLY A 119 9.72 -6.98 19.03
C GLY A 119 8.53 -6.26 19.69
N ASN A 120 8.02 -5.18 19.10
CA ASN A 120 6.79 -4.51 19.51
C ASN A 120 5.59 -5.11 18.78
N GLU A 121 4.44 -5.13 19.45
CA GLU A 121 3.16 -5.44 18.83
C GLU A 121 2.24 -4.22 18.94
N ILE A 122 1.79 -3.70 17.80
CA ILE A 122 0.91 -2.54 17.73
C ILE A 122 -0.43 -2.99 17.13
N PRO A 123 -1.57 -2.65 17.76
CA PRO A 123 -2.87 -2.97 17.17
C PRO A 123 -3.11 -2.18 15.89
N PHE A 124 -3.90 -2.74 14.98
CA PHE A 124 -4.44 -2.01 13.84
C PHE A 124 -5.94 -2.26 13.72
N GLU A 125 -6.64 -1.39 13.01
CA GLU A 125 -8.07 -1.58 12.71
C GLU A 125 -8.40 -1.14 11.29
N LYS A 126 -9.45 -1.75 10.72
CA LYS A 126 -9.97 -1.36 9.40
C LYS A 126 -10.82 -0.11 9.57
N ILE A 127 -10.52 0.94 8.80
CA ILE A 127 -11.22 2.23 8.86
C ILE A 127 -12.11 2.48 7.64
N SER A 128 -11.90 1.74 6.54
CA SER A 128 -12.73 1.84 5.33
C SER A 128 -12.53 0.60 4.46
N ASP A 129 -13.54 0.24 3.66
CA ASP A 129 -13.44 -0.77 2.61
C ASP A 129 -12.76 -0.22 1.33
N SER A 130 -12.57 1.09 1.23
CA SER A 130 -11.90 1.71 0.07
C SER A 130 -10.41 1.33 0.01
N THR A 131 -9.98 0.95 -1.19
CA THR A 131 -8.57 0.70 -1.52
C THR A 131 -7.91 1.90 -2.24
N ASN A 132 -8.65 2.99 -2.42
CA ASN A 132 -8.15 4.15 -3.16
C ASN A 132 -7.02 4.83 -2.38
N ILE A 133 -5.91 5.07 -3.08
CA ILE A 133 -4.82 5.91 -2.58
C ILE A 133 -5.04 7.35 -3.03
N LYS A 134 -5.10 8.26 -2.06
CA LYS A 134 -5.26 9.69 -2.32
C LYS A 134 -4.01 10.25 -2.98
N PHE A 135 -4.17 11.25 -3.84
CA PHE A 135 -3.03 11.85 -4.54
C PHE A 135 -1.87 12.27 -3.62
N LYS A 136 -2.18 12.96 -2.51
CA LYS A 136 -1.17 13.37 -1.50
C LYS A 136 -0.44 12.20 -0.81
N GLU A 137 -0.93 10.98 -0.97
CA GLU A 137 -0.36 9.74 -0.44
C GLU A 137 0.43 8.99 -1.52
N ARG A 138 0.40 9.45 -2.79
CA ARG A 138 1.13 8.88 -3.94
C ARG A 138 2.53 9.47 -4.11
N ILE A 139 2.93 10.36 -3.22
CA ILE A 139 4.31 10.86 -3.16
C ILE A 139 5.22 9.65 -3.00
N GLY A 140 6.30 9.61 -3.78
CA GLY A 140 7.21 8.47 -3.82
C GLY A 140 7.98 8.35 -5.14
N VAL A 141 8.85 7.35 -5.21
CA VAL A 141 9.60 6.99 -6.43
C VAL A 141 9.10 5.63 -6.92
N TYR A 142 8.68 5.60 -8.19
CA TYR A 142 8.15 4.44 -8.87
C TYR A 142 9.15 3.99 -9.93
N TYR A 143 9.38 2.70 -10.04
CA TYR A 143 10.31 2.12 -11.01
C TYR A 143 9.54 1.28 -12.02
N ASN A 144 10.02 1.23 -13.26
CA ASN A 144 9.54 0.24 -14.23
C ASN A 144 10.04 -1.17 -13.85
N GLN A 145 9.55 -2.19 -14.56
CA GLN A 145 9.82 -3.60 -14.24
C GLN A 145 11.32 -3.94 -14.11
N ASN A 146 12.17 -3.31 -14.95
CA ASN A 146 13.61 -3.56 -14.98
C ASN A 146 14.44 -2.58 -14.11
N LYS A 147 13.78 -1.65 -13.41
CA LYS A 147 14.38 -0.62 -12.54
C LYS A 147 15.39 0.30 -13.22
N ASN A 148 15.42 0.35 -14.55
CA ASN A 148 16.29 1.25 -15.31
C ASN A 148 15.67 2.65 -15.44
N ASN A 149 14.36 2.78 -15.27
CA ASN A 149 13.65 4.06 -15.31
C ASN A 149 12.83 4.29 -14.04
N LYS A 150 12.59 5.57 -13.74
CA LYS A 150 11.76 5.97 -12.60
C LYS A 150 10.85 7.16 -12.88
N ILE A 151 9.74 7.20 -12.15
CA ILE A 151 8.83 8.34 -12.03
C ILE A 151 8.87 8.79 -10.57
N THR A 152 9.15 10.07 -10.35
CA THR A 152 9.13 10.68 -9.01
C THR A 152 7.88 11.54 -8.89
N VAL A 153 7.02 11.19 -7.94
CA VAL A 153 5.84 11.97 -7.61
C VAL A 153 6.12 12.72 -6.32
N SER A 154 5.89 14.02 -6.34
CA SER A 154 6.01 14.90 -5.19
C SER A 154 4.70 15.67 -4.99
N GLU A 155 4.66 16.50 -3.95
CA GLU A 155 3.47 17.26 -3.57
C GLU A 155 2.93 18.15 -4.70
N ASN A 156 3.81 18.63 -5.58
CA ASN A 156 3.49 19.64 -6.59
C ASN A 156 4.03 19.33 -7.99
N LYS A 157 4.80 18.26 -8.18
CA LYS A 157 5.30 17.86 -9.51
C LYS A 157 5.39 16.35 -9.71
N ILE A 158 5.28 15.92 -10.97
CA ILE A 158 5.62 14.58 -11.46
C ILE A 158 6.83 14.70 -12.41
N GLU A 159 7.89 13.95 -12.13
CA GLU A 159 9.14 13.91 -12.90
C GLU A 159 9.39 12.49 -13.40
N TRP A 160 10.01 12.31 -14.56
CA TRP A 160 10.30 10.98 -15.12
C TRP A 160 11.70 10.93 -15.74
N SER A 161 12.39 9.80 -15.57
CA SER A 161 13.81 9.69 -15.88
C SER A 161 14.15 9.75 -17.37
N TYR A 162 13.18 9.52 -18.26
CA TYR A 162 13.40 9.65 -19.71
C TYR A 162 13.72 11.10 -20.12
N PHE A 163 13.20 12.09 -19.40
CA PHE A 163 13.40 13.51 -19.74
C PHE A 163 13.55 14.33 -18.45
N THR A 164 14.79 14.47 -17.97
CA THR A 164 15.08 15.14 -16.69
C THR A 164 14.64 16.60 -16.61
N ASP A 165 14.57 17.29 -17.75
CA ASP A 165 14.15 18.69 -17.84
C ASP A 165 12.63 18.85 -18.03
N ALA A 166 11.91 17.75 -18.24
CA ALA A 166 10.47 17.74 -18.39
C ALA A 166 9.80 17.24 -17.10
N TYR A 167 9.01 18.11 -16.48
CA TYR A 167 8.20 17.79 -15.31
C TYR A 167 6.77 18.29 -15.51
N MET A 168 5.80 17.67 -14.86
CA MET A 168 4.42 18.16 -14.86
C MET A 168 4.14 18.87 -13.55
N ASP A 169 3.79 20.16 -13.62
CA ASP A 169 3.23 20.88 -12.49
C ASP A 169 1.85 20.36 -12.16
N ILE A 170 1.64 20.01 -10.90
CA ILE A 170 0.40 19.43 -10.41
C ILE A 170 -0.11 20.20 -9.19
N THR A 171 -0.19 21.53 -9.29
CA THR A 171 -0.69 22.35 -8.18
C THR A 171 -2.24 22.40 -8.20
N ASN A 172 -2.87 21.96 -7.11
CA ASN A 172 -4.24 22.27 -6.63
C ASN A 172 -5.53 21.83 -7.36
N GLN A 173 -5.55 21.02 -8.42
CA GLN A 173 -6.82 20.42 -8.90
C GLN A 173 -6.64 18.99 -9.41
N TYR A 174 -6.79 17.99 -8.52
CA TYR A 174 -6.75 16.58 -8.93
C TYR A 174 -7.88 15.78 -8.31
N SER A 175 -8.53 14.97 -9.14
CA SER A 175 -9.30 13.81 -8.69
C SER A 175 -8.41 12.57 -8.74
N GLU A 176 -8.73 11.55 -7.94
CA GLU A 176 -7.93 10.31 -7.82
C GLU A 176 -7.77 9.53 -9.14
N GLU A 177 -8.58 9.83 -10.16
CA GLU A 177 -8.61 9.18 -11.48
C GLU A 177 -8.14 10.09 -12.62
N THR A 178 -7.54 11.25 -12.31
CA THR A 178 -7.13 12.18 -13.37
C THR A 178 -5.97 11.60 -14.17
N GLU A 179 -6.16 11.46 -15.48
CA GLU A 179 -5.06 11.28 -16.42
C GLU A 179 -4.32 12.62 -16.56
N PHE A 180 -3.03 12.57 -16.33
CA PHE A 180 -2.14 13.71 -16.36
C PHE A 180 -1.46 13.76 -17.72
N ILE A 181 -1.83 14.70 -18.58
CA ILE A 181 -1.28 14.80 -19.95
C ILE A 181 -0.39 16.04 -20.06
N LYS A 182 0.86 15.86 -20.50
CA LYS A 182 1.77 16.94 -20.87
C LYS A 182 2.15 16.80 -22.33
N ILE A 183 1.98 17.88 -23.09
CA ILE A 183 2.54 18.04 -24.44
C ILE A 183 3.82 18.85 -24.31
N VAL A 184 4.90 18.36 -24.91
CA VAL A 184 6.22 19.01 -24.86
C VAL A 184 6.78 19.08 -26.27
N ASP A 185 7.33 20.25 -26.57
CA ASP A 185 8.14 20.49 -27.76
C ASP A 185 9.60 20.07 -27.47
N PHE A 186 10.15 19.22 -28.32
CA PHE A 186 11.55 18.79 -28.29
C PHE A 186 12.22 19.18 -29.59
N ILE A 187 13.35 19.89 -29.49
CA ILE A 187 14.19 20.21 -30.65
C ILE A 187 15.34 19.20 -30.68
N ASN A 188 15.46 18.46 -31.79
CA ASN A 188 16.55 17.49 -31.97
C ASN A 188 17.89 18.16 -32.31
N ASP A 189 18.95 17.36 -32.41
CA ASP A 189 20.31 17.83 -32.76
C ASP A 189 20.39 18.47 -34.16
N GLN A 190 19.38 18.25 -35.00
CA GLN A 190 19.22 18.82 -36.33
C GLN A 190 18.37 20.11 -36.35
N ASN A 191 17.98 20.61 -35.18
CA ASN A 191 17.16 21.82 -35.00
C ASN A 191 15.73 21.69 -35.57
N GLU A 192 15.20 20.46 -35.62
CA GLU A 192 13.82 20.15 -36.00
C GLU A 192 12.95 20.07 -34.74
N ASN A 193 11.77 20.70 -34.76
CA ASN A 193 10.84 20.66 -33.64
C ASN A 193 9.91 19.45 -33.74
N HIS A 194 9.83 18.70 -32.65
CA HIS A 194 9.02 17.49 -32.49
C HIS A 194 8.07 17.66 -31.33
N ILE A 195 6.84 17.13 -31.48
CA ILE A 195 5.83 17.16 -30.43
C ILE A 195 5.70 15.75 -29.85
N PHE A 196 5.84 15.66 -28.54
CA PHE A 196 5.52 14.43 -27.81
C PHE A 196 4.46 14.68 -26.74
N MET A 197 3.71 13.62 -26.45
CA MET A 197 2.70 13.57 -25.40
C MET A 197 3.11 12.54 -24.36
N ALA A 198 3.20 12.97 -23.11
CA ALA A 198 3.41 12.14 -21.93
C ALA A 198 2.10 12.10 -21.13
N ALA A 199 1.56 10.91 -20.90
CA ALA A 199 0.37 10.68 -20.10
C ALA A 199 0.70 9.81 -18.88
N PHE A 200 0.24 10.24 -17.70
CA PHE A 200 0.37 9.50 -16.45
C PHE A 200 -1.01 9.18 -15.89
N THR A 201 -1.28 7.90 -15.68
CA THR A 201 -2.53 7.42 -15.10
C THR A 201 -2.23 6.68 -13.83
N PHE A 202 -2.69 7.22 -12.71
CA PHE A 202 -2.55 6.57 -11.42
C PHE A 202 -3.58 5.46 -11.29
N THR A 203 -3.13 4.27 -10.90
CA THR A 203 -4.01 3.17 -10.50
C THR A 203 -3.99 3.06 -8.99
N ASP A 204 -4.71 2.09 -8.45
CA ASP A 204 -4.67 1.70 -7.04
C ASP A 204 -3.25 1.54 -6.48
N ASN A 205 -2.31 0.94 -7.22
CA ASN A 205 -0.97 0.60 -6.71
C ASN A 205 0.20 0.86 -7.67
N SER A 206 -0.07 1.46 -8.84
CA SER A 206 0.92 1.74 -9.88
C SER A 206 0.68 3.09 -10.56
N ILE A 207 1.64 3.49 -11.38
CA ILE A 207 1.52 4.58 -12.35
C ILE A 207 1.68 3.94 -13.72
N LYS A 208 0.65 4.04 -14.55
CA LYS A 208 0.79 3.76 -15.98
C LYS A 208 1.34 5.00 -16.65
N PHE A 209 2.42 4.83 -17.39
CA PHE A 209 3.05 5.88 -18.16
C PHE A 209 2.95 5.54 -19.64
N GLN A 210 2.40 6.47 -20.40
CA GLN A 210 2.34 6.38 -21.85
C GLN A 210 3.08 7.56 -22.45
N PHE A 211 3.96 7.26 -23.40
CA PHE A 211 4.72 8.26 -24.14
C PHE A 211 4.48 8.04 -25.63
N THR A 212 4.00 9.09 -26.30
CA THR A 212 3.64 9.05 -27.72
C THR A 212 4.29 10.22 -28.46
N ILE A 213 5.03 9.91 -29.52
CA ILE A 213 5.50 10.85 -30.53
C ILE A 213 4.63 10.67 -31.77
N THR A 214 4.09 11.77 -32.28
CA THR A 214 3.21 11.75 -33.46
C THR A 214 3.98 11.71 -34.78
N ASP A 215 5.28 12.03 -34.77
CA ASP A 215 6.16 11.88 -35.92
C ASP A 215 6.46 10.38 -36.19
N PRO A 216 6.06 9.84 -37.36
CA PRO A 216 6.30 8.44 -37.72
C PRO A 216 7.77 8.02 -37.70
N ALA A 217 8.71 8.92 -37.99
CA ALA A 217 10.15 8.64 -38.02
C ALA A 217 10.75 8.37 -36.62
N TYR A 218 10.01 8.74 -35.57
CA TYR A 218 10.39 8.58 -34.17
C TYR A 218 9.42 7.66 -33.39
N SER A 219 8.53 6.97 -34.10
CA SER A 219 7.54 6.06 -33.49
C SER A 219 8.15 4.90 -32.70
N GLN A 220 9.42 4.55 -32.97
CA GLN A 220 10.18 3.58 -32.17
C GLN A 220 10.39 4.00 -30.71
N TYR A 221 10.24 5.28 -30.39
CA TYR A 221 10.33 5.79 -29.02
C TYR A 221 8.99 5.77 -28.28
N ASN A 222 7.89 5.40 -28.96
CA ASN A 222 6.58 5.23 -28.31
C ASN A 222 6.65 4.08 -27.31
N ILE A 223 6.30 4.36 -26.05
CA ILE A 223 6.34 3.38 -24.98
C ILE A 223 5.07 3.45 -24.15
N GLU A 224 4.63 2.28 -23.70
CA GLU A 224 3.62 2.13 -22.66
C GLU A 224 4.25 1.22 -21.59
N GLU A 225 4.40 1.75 -20.39
CA GLU A 225 5.07 1.08 -19.29
C GLU A 225 4.27 1.24 -17.99
N GLU A 226 4.32 0.21 -17.16
CA GLU A 226 3.77 0.28 -15.80
C GLU A 226 4.91 0.47 -14.79
N TYR A 227 4.79 1.52 -13.99
CA TYR A 227 5.72 1.88 -12.93
C TYR A 227 5.09 1.57 -11.58
N ARG A 228 5.83 0.85 -10.73
CA ARG A 228 5.38 0.45 -9.39
C ARG A 228 6.38 0.97 -8.38
N ILE A 229 5.93 1.30 -7.17
CA ILE A 229 6.87 1.49 -6.06
C ILE A 229 7.38 0.09 -5.72
N SER A 230 8.57 -0.24 -6.22
CA SER A 230 9.20 -1.53 -5.99
C SER A 230 10.26 -1.39 -4.91
N TRP A 231 10.00 -2.03 -3.77
CA TRP A 231 11.03 -2.41 -2.81
C TRP A 231 11.20 -3.91 -2.92
N GLU A 232 12.38 -4.33 -3.37
CA GLU A 232 12.83 -5.73 -3.25
C GLU A 232 13.20 -6.05 -1.81
#